data_AF-A0A534NEG7-F1
#
_entry.id   AF-A0A534NEG7-F1
#
_cell.length_a   1.000
_cell.length_b   1.000
_cell.length_c   1.000
_cell.angle_alpha   90.00
_cell.angle_beta   90.00
_cell.angle_gamma   90.00
#
_symmetry.space_group_name_H-M   'P 1'
#
loop_
_entity.id
_entity.type
_entity.pdbx_description
1 polymer ?
#
loop_
_entity_poly.entity_id
_entity_poly.type
_entity_poly.pdbx_seq_one_letter_code
_entity_poly.pdbx_strand_id
1 'polypeptide(L)' 'MKATFSIWRGDAQGGAFRDYATEVSEGMVVLDAVHRIQAEQANDLAVRWN' A
#
# COMPACT_ATOMS: atom_id res chain seq x y z
N MET A 1 9.91 -10.46 6.52
CA MET A 1 9.56 -11.28 5.33
C MET A 1 9.07 -10.32 4.29
N LYS A 2 9.48 -10.46 3.03
CA LYS A 2 9.05 -9.54 1.98
C LYS A 2 7.74 -10.02 1.34
N ALA A 3 6.76 -9.13 1.21
CA ALA A 3 5.49 -9.39 0.54
C ALA A 3 5.22 -8.33 -0.53
N THR A 4 4.54 -8.72 -1.61
CA THR A 4 4.14 -7.83 -2.70
C THR A 4 2.65 -7.53 -2.60
N PHE A 5 2.31 -6.24 -2.59
CA PHE A 5 0.94 -5.73 -2.55
C PHE A 5 0.61 -5.10 -3.89
N SER A 6 -0.42 -5.62 -4.57
CA SER A 6 -0.98 -4.99 -5.75
C SER A 6 -2.06 -4.00 -5.32
N ILE A 7 -1.77 -2.71 -5.41
CA ILE A 7 -2.64 -1.64 -4.93
C ILE A 7 -3.18 -0.87 -6.13
N TRP A 8 -4.50 -0.71 -6.21
CA TRP A 8 -5.13 0.12 -7.23
C TRP A 8 -4.78 1.59 -7.01
N ARG A 9 -4.18 2.23 -8.02
CA ARG A 9 -3.86 3.64 -8.05
C ARG A 9 -4.69 4.30 -9.14
N GLY A 10 -5.50 5.29 -8.78
CA GLY A 10 -6.34 5.99 -9.73
C GLY A 10 -6.94 7.29 -9.21
N ASP A 11 -7.51 8.04 -10.13
CA ASP A 11 -8.24 9.28 -9.91
C ASP A 11 -9.56 9.27 -10.72
N ALA A 12 -10.17 10.44 -10.92
CA ALA A 12 -11.42 10.59 -11.65
C ALA A 12 -11.34 10.15 -13.14
N GLN A 13 -10.15 10.06 -13.73
CA GLN A 13 -9.94 9.73 -15.13
C GLN A 13 -9.63 8.24 -15.36
N GLY A 14 -9.35 7.47 -14.29
CA GLY A 14 -9.10 6.04 -14.36
C GLY A 14 -8.04 5.58 -13.36
N GLY A 15 -7.53 4.37 -13.54
CA GLY A 15 -6.50 3.82 -12.68
C GLY A 15 -5.91 2.51 -13.17
N ALA A 16 -4.90 2.03 -12.45
CA ALA A 16 -4.26 0.74 -12.68
C ALA A 16 -3.73 0.16 -11.37
N PHE A 17 -3.58 -1.15 -11.33
CA PHE A 17 -2.83 -1.79 -10.26
C PHE A 17 -1.35 -1.44 -10.36
N ARG A 18 -0.74 -1.14 -9.20
CA ARG A 18 0.70 -0.99 -9.05
C ARG A 18 1.17 -1.88 -7.92
N ASP A 19 2.30 -2.55 -8.13
CA ASP A 19 2.87 -3.47 -7.17
C ASP A 19 3.89 -2.77 -6.28
N TYR A 20 3.77 -2.99 -4.98
CA TYR A 20 4.70 -2.47 -3.97
C TYR A 20 5.21 -3.63 -3.13
N ALA A 21 6.52 -3.70 -2.96
CA ALA A 21 7.11 -4.71 -2.11
C ALA A 21 7.50 -4.09 -0.77
N THR A 22 7.06 -4.69 0.34
CA THR A 22 7.35 -4.19 1.69
C THR A 22 7.68 -5.35 2.62
N GLU A 23 8.44 -5.04 3.66
CA GLU A 23 8.64 -5.99 4.76
C GLU A 23 7.37 -6.09 5.60
N VAL A 24 7.02 -7.33 5.94
CA VAL A 24 5.97 -7.71 6.87
C VAL A 24 6.58 -8.55 8.01
N SER A 25 6.01 -8.39 9.20
CA SER A 25 6.38 -9.13 10.40
C SER A 25 5.14 -9.73 11.06
N GLU A 26 5.34 -10.70 11.94
CA GLU A 26 4.27 -11.29 12.73
C GLU A 26 3.49 -10.20 13.50
N GLY A 27 2.16 -10.34 13.55
CA GLY A 27 1.27 -9.38 14.18
C GLY A 27 0.93 -8.14 13.33
N MET A 28 1.60 -7.89 12.21
CA MET A 28 1.20 -6.81 11.29
C MET A 28 -0.11 -7.15 10.59
N VAL A 29 -1.03 -6.18 10.57
CA VAL A 29 -2.22 -6.25 9.73
C VAL A 29 -1.96 -5.60 8.37
N VAL A 30 -2.88 -5.81 7.42
CA VAL A 30 -2.79 -5.22 6.08
C VAL A 30 -2.67 -3.70 6.15
N LEU A 31 -3.36 -3.04 7.08
CA LEU A 31 -3.29 -1.59 7.26
C LEU A 31 -1.87 -1.12 7.62
N ASP A 32 -1.14 -1.86 8.46
CA ASP A 32 0.24 -1.51 8.82
C ASP A 32 1.15 -1.56 7.59
N ALA A 33 1.00 -2.60 6.76
CA ALA A 33 1.75 -2.74 5.53
C ALA A 33 1.41 -1.62 4.53
N VAL A 34 0.13 -1.24 4.41
CA VAL A 34 -0.32 -0.16 3.52
C VAL A 34 0.18 1.20 4.01
N HIS A 35 0.17 1.48 5.32
CA HIS A 35 0.74 2.70 5.88
C HIS A 35 2.27 2.77 5.68
N ARG A 36 2.98 1.65 5.79
CA ARG A 36 4.42 1.61 5.47
C ARG A 36 4.68 1.91 4.00
N ILE A 37 3.93 1.29 3.08
CA ILE A 37 4.01 1.58 1.65
C ILE A 37 3.71 3.06 1.38
N GLN A 38 2.68 3.61 2.01
CA GLN A 38 2.34 5.03 1.93
C GLN A 38 3.52 5.90 2.37
N ALA A 39 4.13 5.64 3.54
CA ALA A 39 5.19 6.48 4.09
C ALA A 39 6.55 6.38 3.37
N GLU A 40 6.86 5.24 2.74
CA GLU A 40 8.19 4.97 2.19
C GLU A 40 8.25 4.99 0.67
N GLN A 41 7.17 4.60 -0.01
CA GLN A 41 7.17 4.36 -1.47
C GLN A 41 6.13 5.19 -2.21
N ALA A 42 5.07 5.62 -1.52
CA ALA A 42 3.88 6.17 -2.13
C ALA A 42 3.21 7.22 -1.23
N ASN A 43 3.91 8.32 -0.95
CA ASN A 43 3.47 9.38 -0.03
C ASN A 43 2.14 10.05 -0.43
N ASP A 44 1.74 9.90 -1.69
CA ASP A 44 0.51 10.40 -2.28
C ASP A 44 -0.62 9.34 -2.31
N LEU A 45 -0.37 8.12 -1.82
CA LEU A 45 -1.39 7.09 -1.69
C LEU A 45 -2.44 7.55 -0.67
N ALA A 46 -3.68 7.73 -1.12
CA ALA A 46 -4.79 7.99 -0.21
C ALA A 46 -5.16 6.70 0.53
N VAL A 47 -5.09 6.74 1.86
CA VAL A 47 -5.47 5.63 2.74
C VAL A 47 -6.45 6.16 3.77
N ARG A 48 -7.61 5.50 3.92
CA ARG A 48 -8.54 5.75 5.01
C ARG A 48 -8.93 4.41 5.63
N TRP A 49 -8.87 4.35 6.94
CA TRP A 49 -9.35 3.23 7.73
C TRP A 49 -10.15 3.79 8.90
N ASN A 50 -11.24 3.12 9.26
CA ASN A 50 -12.14 3.50 10.34
C ASN A 50 -11.96 2.51 11.48
#